data_AF-A0A944V041-F1
#
_entry.id   AF-A0A944V041-F1
#
_cell.length_a   1.000
_cell.length_b   1.000
_cell.length_c   1.000
_cell.angle_alpha   90.00
_cell.angle_beta   90.00
_cell.angle_gamma   90.00
#
_symmetry.space_group_name_H-M   'P 1'
#
loop_
_entity.id
_entity.type
_entity.pdbx_description
1 polymer ?
#
loop_
_entity_poly.entity_id
_entity_poly.type
_entity_poly.pdbx_seq_one_letter_code
_entity_poly.pdbx_strand_id
1 'polypeptide(L)'
;MLKHAKENFPKKSFFKLDMLNIDKLKSVKFDYIFFVASFHHLENLENRLEVLKNVKELLNDDGKIFFTNWSLNSEINNEKYEKDLVKNSQNKF
;
A
#
# COMPACT_ATOMS: atom_id res chain seq x y z
N MET A 1 2.68 16.14 -6.58
CA MET A 1 1.48 15.57 -5.93
C MET A 1 1.16 16.20 -4.57
N LEU A 2 1.99 16.04 -3.53
CA LEU A 2 1.64 16.51 -2.17
C LEU A 2 1.30 18.01 -2.06
N LYS A 3 2.08 18.89 -2.70
CA LYS A 3 1.82 20.34 -2.72
C LYS A 3 0.42 20.65 -3.24
N HIS A 4 0.06 20.10 -4.41
CA HIS A 4 -1.26 20.30 -5.01
C HIS A 4 -2.37 19.71 -4.15
N ALA A 5 -2.15 18.57 -3.48
CA ALA A 5 -3.16 18.00 -2.58
C ALA A 5 -3.44 18.92 -1.38
N LYS A 6 -2.39 19.52 -0.78
CA LYS A 6 -2.53 20.50 0.30
C LYS A 6 -3.28 21.76 -0.16
N GLU A 7 -2.97 22.26 -1.35
CA GLU A 7 -3.63 23.44 -1.94
C GLU A 7 -5.13 23.18 -2.21
N ASN A 8 -5.48 22.01 -2.75
CA ASN A 8 -6.87 21.66 -3.07
C ASN A 8 -7.70 21.25 -1.85
N PHE A 9 -7.08 20.75 -0.77
CA PHE A 9 -7.77 20.26 0.41
C PHE A 9 -7.18 20.81 1.72
N PRO A 10 -7.20 22.14 1.94
CA PRO A 10 -6.45 22.79 3.03
C PRO A 10 -6.91 22.40 4.45
N LYS A 11 -8.13 21.85 4.59
CA LYS A 11 -8.68 21.36 5.87
C LYS A 11 -8.31 19.90 6.19
N LYS A 12 -7.57 19.22 5.31
CA LYS A 12 -7.13 17.83 5.50
C LYS A 12 -5.66 17.78 5.93
N SER A 13 -5.33 16.76 6.72
CA SER A 13 -3.96 16.54 7.19
C SER A 13 -3.14 15.77 6.15
N PHE A 14 -1.97 16.30 5.81
CA PHE A 14 -1.08 15.73 4.81
C PHE A 14 0.34 15.60 5.35
N PHE A 15 0.87 14.39 5.33
CA PHE A 15 2.21 14.06 5.79
C PHE A 15 3.11 13.68 4.60
N LYS A 16 4.37 14.12 4.63
CA LYS A 16 5.40 13.68 3.68
C LYS A 16 6.26 12.63 4.37
N LEU A 17 6.10 11.37 3.99
CA LEU A 17 6.83 10.24 4.55
C LEU A 17 7.17 9.24 3.44
N ASP A 18 8.21 8.46 3.68
CA ASP A 18 8.48 7.23 2.94
C ASP A 18 7.58 6.12 3.49
N MET A 19 7.07 5.24 2.64
CA MET A 19 6.18 4.14 3.05
C MET A 19 6.85 3.16 4.02
N LEU A 20 8.17 2.95 3.91
CA LEU A 20 8.94 2.13 4.85
C LEU A 20 9.00 2.74 6.25
N ASN A 21 8.72 4.03 6.38
CA ASN A 21 8.74 4.78 7.63
C ASN A 21 7.32 5.13 8.11
N ILE A 22 6.29 4.39 7.67
CA ILE A 22 4.89 4.65 8.03
C ILE A 22 4.63 4.48 9.53
N ASP A 23 5.47 3.71 10.21
CA ASP A 23 5.46 3.48 11.64
C ASP A 23 5.64 4.79 12.46
N LYS A 24 6.19 5.84 11.86
CA LYS A 24 6.25 7.18 12.48
C LYS A 24 4.88 7.81 12.73
N LEU A 25 3.80 7.20 12.20
CA LEU A 25 2.41 7.61 12.44
C LEU A 25 1.75 6.91 13.64
N LYS A 26 2.47 6.05 14.40
CA LYS A 26 1.94 5.18 15.47
C LYS A 26 1.12 5.88 16.57
N SER A 27 1.21 7.20 16.72
CA SER A 27 0.36 7.96 17.66
C SER A 27 -1.10 8.08 17.22
N VAL A 28 -1.43 7.65 16.00
CA VAL A 28 -2.78 7.73 15.43
C VAL A 28 -3.22 6.35 14.97
N LYS A 29 -4.48 6.00 15.28
CA LYS A 29 -5.13 4.79 14.80
C LYS A 29 -6.19 5.14 13.75
N PHE A 30 -6.37 4.25 12.79
CA PHE A 30 -7.30 4.42 11.67
C PHE A 30 -8.26 3.25 11.57
N ASP A 31 -9.52 3.53 11.26
CA ASP A 31 -10.52 2.51 10.92
C ASP A 31 -10.31 1.97 9.49
N TYR A 32 -9.85 2.84 8.59
CA TYR A 32 -9.65 2.50 7.18
C TYR A 32 -8.34 3.06 6.66
N ILE A 33 -7.56 2.20 6.00
CA ILE A 33 -6.32 2.57 5.33
C ILE A 33 -6.42 2.17 3.86
N PHE A 34 -6.10 3.09 2.95
CA PHE A 34 -6.19 2.90 1.50
C PHE A 34 -4.81 3.00 0.87
N PHE A 35 -4.40 1.95 0.16
CA PHE A 35 -3.25 1.96 -0.74
C PHE A 35 -3.74 2.00 -2.18
N VAL A 36 -3.79 3.20 -2.74
CA VAL A 36 -4.26 3.41 -4.11
C VAL A 36 -3.07 3.41 -5.06
N ALA A 37 -2.89 2.31 -5.80
CA ALA A 37 -1.86 2.12 -6.81
C ALA A 37 -0.45 2.46 -6.33
N SER A 38 -0.17 2.18 -5.05
CA SER A 38 1.08 2.60 -4.40
C SER A 38 1.85 1.44 -3.77
N PHE A 39 1.17 0.47 -3.17
CA PHE A 39 1.81 -0.63 -2.43
C PHE A 39 2.71 -1.51 -3.32
N HIS A 40 2.35 -1.69 -4.59
CA HIS A 40 3.14 -2.47 -5.55
C HIS A 40 4.48 -1.83 -5.94
N HIS A 41 4.74 -0.57 -5.59
CA HIS A 41 6.06 0.05 -5.78
C HIS A 41 7.12 -0.46 -4.79
N LEU A 42 6.72 -1.13 -3.71
CA LEU A 42 7.67 -1.79 -2.83
C LEU A 42 8.36 -2.95 -3.58
N GLU A 43 9.68 -2.85 -3.68
CA GLU A 43 10.49 -3.67 -4.59
C GLU A 43 10.44 -5.17 -4.24
N ASN A 44 10.65 -5.49 -2.96
CA ASN A 44 10.82 -6.87 -2.50
C ASN A 44 9.76 -7.29 -1.47
N LEU A 45 9.66 -8.59 -1.23
CA LEU A 45 8.71 -9.18 -0.30
C LEU A 45 8.95 -8.72 1.14
N GLU A 46 10.21 -8.56 1.56
CA GLU A 46 10.58 -8.15 2.91
C GLU A 46 10.03 -6.76 3.24
N ASN A 47 10.25 -5.79 2.34
CA ASN A 47 9.71 -4.43 2.44
C ASN A 47 8.18 -4.43 2.50
N ARG A 48 7.52 -5.26 1.68
CA ARG A 48 6.05 -5.40 1.70
C ARG A 48 5.56 -5.93 3.03
N LEU A 49 6.20 -6.96 3.57
CA LEU A 49 5.84 -7.54 4.86
C LEU A 49 6.10 -6.57 6.02
N GLU A 50 7.21 -5.84 5.99
CA GLU A 50 7.52 -4.82 6.99
C GLU A 50 6.47 -3.70 7.01
N VAL A 51 6.11 -3.17 5.84
CA VAL A 51 5.06 -2.14 5.74
C VAL A 51 3.73 -2.68 6.25
N LEU A 52 3.33 -3.90 5.89
CA LEU A 52 2.06 -4.49 6.38
C LEU A 52 2.04 -4.66 7.90
N LYS A 53 3.16 -5.08 8.52
CA LYS A 53 3.29 -5.15 9.98
C LYS A 53 3.11 -3.76 10.61
N ASN A 54 3.81 -2.76 10.08
CA ASN A 54 3.70 -1.39 10.58
C ASN A 54 2.29 -0.80 10.39
N VAL A 55 1.63 -1.11 9.27
CA VAL A 55 0.23 -0.70 9.01
C VAL A 55 -0.74 -1.38 9.96
N LYS A 56 -0.53 -2.64 10.33
CA LYS A 56 -1.36 -3.33 11.32
C LYS A 56 -1.33 -2.60 12.68
N GLU A 57 -0.16 -2.08 13.06
CA GLU A 57 -0.02 -1.23 14.26
C GLU A 57 -0.71 0.14 14.13
N LEU A 58 -1.12 0.56 12.94
CA LEU A 58 -1.89 1.79 12.72
C LEU A 58 -3.40 1.55 12.64
N LEU A 59 -3.85 0.30 12.60
CA LEU A 59 -5.28 -0.02 12.55
C LEU A 59 -5.88 -0.11 13.96
N ASN A 60 -7.15 0.28 14.05
CA ASN A 60 -8.04 -0.17 15.11
C ASN A 60 -8.31 -1.69 14.97
N ASP A 61 -8.86 -2.31 16.02
CA ASP A 61 -9.06 -3.77 16.08
C ASP A 61 -9.89 -4.30 14.89
N ASP A 62 -10.96 -3.59 14.53
CA ASP A 62 -11.84 -3.89 13.39
C ASP A 62 -11.47 -3.13 12.10
N GLY A 63 -10.30 -2.50 12.09
CA GLY A 63 -9.84 -1.67 10.98
C GLY A 63 -9.58 -2.49 9.72
N LYS A 64 -9.84 -1.88 8.55
CA LYS A 64 -9.69 -2.53 7.24
C LYS A 64 -8.65 -1.83 6.37
N ILE A 65 -7.91 -2.63 5.60
CA ILE A 65 -7.01 -2.15 4.56
C ILE A 65 -7.63 -2.43 3.20
N PHE A 66 -7.62 -1.42 2.32
CA PHE A 66 -8.02 -1.53 0.94
C PHE A 66 -6.81 -1.34 0.04
N PHE A 67 -6.61 -2.25 -0.91
CA PHE A 67 -5.56 -2.16 -1.92
C PHE A 67 -6.19 -2.04 -3.31
N THR A 68 -5.67 -1.13 -4.11
CA THR A 68 -5.85 -1.19 -5.57
C THR A 68 -4.45 -1.31 -6.19
N ASN A 69 -4.09 -2.51 -6.63
CA ASN A 69 -2.77 -2.80 -7.20
C ASN A 69 -2.86 -3.12 -8.69
N TRP A 70 -1.73 -3.04 -9.39
CA TRP A 70 -1.67 -3.55 -10.75
C TRP A 70 -1.84 -5.07 -10.73
N SER A 71 -2.70 -5.58 -11.61
CA SER A 71 -2.91 -7.01 -11.75
C SER A 71 -1.68 -7.65 -12.39
N LEU A 72 -1.11 -8.67 -11.75
CA LEU A 72 -0.06 -9.48 -12.36
C LEU A 72 -0.59 -10.29 -13.55
N ASN A 73 -1.89 -10.63 -13.53
CA ASN A 73 -2.55 -11.42 -14.58
C ASN A 73 -2.86 -10.62 -15.87
N SER A 74 -2.38 -9.38 -16.03
CA SER A 74 -2.49 -8.72 -17.33
C SER A 74 -1.51 -9.37 -18.31
N GLU A 75 -1.84 -9.37 -19.61
CA GLU A 75 -0.99 -9.94 -20.66
C GLU A 75 0.44 -9.38 -20.59
N ILE A 76 0.55 -8.06 -20.41
CA ILE A 76 1.82 -7.32 -20.28
C ILE A 76 2.62 -7.73 -19.03
N ASN A 77 1.96 -7.98 -17.89
CA ASN A 77 2.64 -8.28 -16.63
C ASN A 77 2.96 -9.77 -16.50
N ASN A 78 2.14 -10.66 -17.08
CA ASN A 78 2.39 -12.10 -17.07
C ASN A 78 3.72 -12.43 -17.76
N GLU A 79 3.98 -11.86 -18.93
CA GLU A 79 5.25 -12.07 -19.65
C GLU A 79 6.45 -11.53 -18.87
N LYS A 80 6.29 -10.36 -18.24
CA LYS A 80 7.37 -9.70 -17.51
C LYS A 80 7.74 -10.40 -16.20
N TYR A 81 6.77 -10.97 -15.50
CA TYR A 81 6.93 -11.52 -14.15
C TYR A 81 6.74 -13.05 -14.09
N GLU A 82 6.79 -13.74 -15.22
CA GLU A 82 6.62 -15.20 -15.31
C GLU A 82 7.52 -15.96 -14.31
N LYS A 83 8.77 -15.51 -14.15
CA LYS A 83 9.77 -16.12 -13.26
C LYS A 83 9.53 -15.86 -11.77
N ASP A 84 8.72 -14.85 -11.45
CA ASP A 84 8.40 -14.43 -10.08
C ASP A 84 7.00 -14.91 -9.65
N LEU A 85 6.34 -15.74 -10.47
CA LEU A 85 5.03 -16.31 -10.16
C LEU A 85 5.13 -17.21 -8.92
N VAL A 86 4.49 -16.78 -7.84
CA VAL A 86 4.35 -17.59 -6.64
C VAL A 86 3.19 -18.56 -6.80
N LYS A 87 3.37 -19.82 -6.40
CA LYS A 87 2.31 -20.83 -6.46
C LYS A 87 1.06 -20.30 -5.73
N ASN A 88 -0.08 -20.31 -6.42
CA ASN A 88 -1.38 -19.74 -5.98
C ASN A 88 -1.51 -18.21 -5.98
N SER A 89 -0.62 -17.44 -6.63
CA SER A 89 -0.76 -15.99 -6.78
C SER A 89 -1.73 -15.54 -7.88
N GLN A 90 -2.37 -16.49 -8.57
CA GLN A 90 -3.31 -16.23 -9.64
C GLN A 90 -4.57 -15.57 -9.07
N ASN A 91 -4.92 -14.40 -9.61
CA ASN A 91 -6.22 -13.79 -9.33
C ASN A 91 -7.34 -14.70 -9.85
N LYS A 92 -8.05 -15.36 -8.94
CA LYS A 92 -9.27 -16.14 -9.22
C LYS A 92 -10.47 -15.22 -9.04
N PHE A 93 -10.85 -14.52 -10.10
CA PHE A 93 -12.12 -13.78 -10.18
C PHE A 93 -13.01 -14.45 -11.22
#